data_AF-A0A165SVZ0-F1
#
_entry.id   AF-A0A165SVZ0-F1
#
_cell.length_a   1.000
_cell.length_b   1.000
_cell.length_c   1.000
_cell.angle_alpha   90.00
_cell.angle_beta   90.00
_cell.angle_gamma   90.00
#
_symmetry.space_group_name_H-M   'P 1'
#
loop_
_entity.id
_entity.type
_entity.pdbx_description
1 polymer ?
#
loop_
_entity_poly.entity_id
_entity_poly.type
_entity_poly.pdbx_seq_one_letter_code
_entity_poly.pdbx_strand_id
1 'polypeptide(L)'
;MGRTGLERTALALWPRLAAMAGVTPNHYEPRLLTWRDEPTRRRIVLEMASPGQPPLVLKLAPLPSDPALFAGSLAAQQAALRAMGAGCRGCWRRSPKAMSC
;
A
#
# COMPACT_ATOMS: atom_id res chain seq x y z
N MET A 1 -14.76 -10.77 -14.88
CA MET A 1 -15.27 -9.63 -14.06
C MET A 1 -14.20 -8.55 -14.08
N GLY A 2 -14.17 -7.72 -15.12
CA GLY A 2 -13.07 -6.79 -15.37
C GLY A 2 -12.99 -5.63 -14.38
N ARG A 3 -11.78 -5.12 -14.15
CA ARG A 3 -11.38 -3.81 -13.57
C ARG A 3 -12.32 -3.14 -12.56
N THR A 4 -13.52 -2.78 -13.00
CA THR A 4 -14.63 -2.19 -12.24
C THR A 4 -14.93 -2.86 -10.89
N GLY A 5 -14.72 -4.17 -10.74
CA GLY A 5 -14.93 -4.84 -9.45
C GLY A 5 -13.91 -4.42 -8.39
N LEU A 6 -12.62 -4.54 -8.71
CA LEU A 6 -11.53 -4.18 -7.78
C LEU A 6 -11.47 -2.68 -7.55
N GLU A 7 -11.72 -1.88 -8.59
CA GLU A 7 -11.76 -0.42 -8.49
C GLU A 7 -12.87 0.06 -7.55
N ARG A 8 -14.10 -0.43 -7.71
CA ARG A 8 -15.21 -0.10 -6.80
C ARG A 8 -14.89 -0.50 -5.36
N THR A 9 -14.33 -1.69 -5.13
CA THR A 9 -13.94 -2.12 -3.79
C THR A 9 -12.86 -1.23 -3.20
N ALA A 10 -11.85 -0.84 -3.99
CA ALA A 10 -10.79 0.05 -3.53
C ALA A 10 -11.37 1.41 -3.12
N LEU A 11 -12.21 2.01 -3.97
CA LEU A 11 -12.84 3.30 -3.71
C LEU A 11 -13.83 3.25 -2.53
N ALA A 12 -14.53 2.13 -2.32
CA ALA A 12 -15.39 1.96 -1.15
C ALA A 12 -14.60 1.94 0.16
N LEU A 13 -13.35 1.46 0.15
CA LEU A 13 -12.47 1.45 1.32
C LEU A 13 -11.77 2.80 1.55
N TRP A 14 -11.73 3.66 0.53
CA TRP A 14 -10.96 4.90 0.54
C TRP A 14 -11.28 5.82 1.74
N PRO A 15 -12.55 6.15 2.07
CA PRO A 15 -12.84 7.08 3.17
C PRO A 15 -12.26 6.64 4.51
N ARG A 16 -12.33 5.33 4.80
CA ARG A 16 -11.78 4.77 6.04
C ARG A 16 -10.25 4.85 6.06
N LEU A 17 -9.60 4.49 4.96
CA LEU A 17 -8.14 4.52 4.84
C LEU A 17 -7.60 5.96 4.90
N ALA A 18 -8.29 6.89 4.26
CA ALA A 18 -8.00 8.32 4.31
C ALA A 18 -8.06 8.84 5.75
N ALA A 19 -9.11 8.50 6.50
CA ALA A 19 -9.23 8.87 7.91
C ALA A 19 -8.09 8.30 8.77
N MET A 20 -7.67 7.05 8.54
CA MET A 20 -6.53 6.45 9.24
C MET A 20 -5.19 7.13 8.90
N ALA A 21 -5.06 7.64 7.69
CA ALA A 21 -3.88 8.40 7.25
C ALA A 21 -3.93 9.89 7.63
N GLY A 22 -5.00 10.36 8.28
CA GLY A 22 -5.17 11.76 8.65
C GLY A 22 -5.43 12.70 7.47
N VAL A 23 -5.99 12.18 6.36
CA VAL A 23 -6.28 12.97 5.16
C VAL A 23 -7.78 13.06 4.89
N THR A 24 -8.22 14.20 4.32
CA THR A 24 -9.62 14.41 3.94
C THR A 24 -9.92 13.71 2.62
N PRO A 25 -10.87 12.76 2.56
CA PRO A 25 -11.05 11.89 1.39
C PRO A 25 -11.61 12.61 0.14
N ASN A 26 -12.37 13.69 0.33
CA ASN A 26 -13.20 14.30 -0.72
C ASN A 26 -12.42 15.11 -1.78
N HIS A 27 -11.15 15.42 -1.55
CA HIS A 27 -10.35 16.23 -2.46
C HIS A 27 -9.53 15.39 -3.45
N TYR A 28 -9.59 14.07 -3.33
CA TYR A 28 -8.76 13.15 -4.08
C TYR A 28 -9.52 12.50 -5.24
N GLU A 29 -9.01 12.72 -6.44
CA GLU A 29 -9.46 12.09 -7.68
C GLU A 29 -8.64 10.82 -7.97
N PRO A 30 -9.29 9.67 -8.23
CA PRO A 30 -8.58 8.43 -8.53
C PRO A 30 -8.12 8.38 -10.00
N ARG A 31 -6.88 7.99 -10.22
CA ARG A 31 -6.30 7.68 -11.52
C ARG A 31 -5.70 6.28 -11.51
N LEU A 32 -6.06 5.46 -12.49
CA LEU A 32 -5.53 4.11 -12.60
C LEU A 32 -4.04 4.12 -12.96
N LEU A 33 -3.21 3.52 -12.12
CA LEU A 33 -1.81 3.24 -12.43
C LEU A 33 -1.65 1.85 -13.03
N THR A 34 -2.08 0.81 -12.30
CA THR A 34 -1.95 -0.57 -12.76
C THR A 34 -3.10 -1.45 -12.28
N TRP A 35 -3.39 -2.49 -13.04
CA TRP A 35 -4.37 -3.53 -12.66
C TRP A 35 -3.90 -4.90 -13.14
N ARG A 36 -4.15 -5.92 -12.33
CA ARG A 36 -3.96 -7.34 -12.65
C ARG A 36 -5.17 -8.11 -12.11
N ASP A 37 -5.69 -9.02 -12.92
CA ASP A 37 -6.82 -9.88 -12.56
C ASP A 37 -6.57 -11.31 -13.03
N GLU A 38 -5.55 -11.91 -12.44
CA GLU A 38 -5.26 -13.33 -12.57
C GLU A 38 -5.69 -14.04 -11.28
N PRO A 39 -6.12 -15.31 -11.32
CA PRO A 39 -6.59 -16.06 -10.15
C PRO A 39 -5.63 -16.01 -8.95
N THR A 40 -4.33 -15.97 -9.22
CA THR A 40 -3.28 -15.98 -8.20
C THR A 40 -2.79 -14.57 -7.81
N ARG A 41 -3.15 -13.53 -8.59
CA ARG A 41 -2.58 -12.17 -8.48
C ARG A 41 -3.58 -11.08 -8.85
N ARG A 42 -4.71 -11.04 -8.15
CA ARG A 42 -5.66 -9.92 -8.26
C ARG A 42 -5.10 -8.70 -7.52
N ARG A 43 -4.93 -7.58 -8.22
CA ARG A 43 -4.60 -6.29 -7.60
C ARG A 43 -5.03 -5.12 -8.47
N ILE A 44 -5.29 -3.99 -7.83
CA ILE A 44 -5.41 -2.69 -8.47
C ILE A 44 -4.58 -1.66 -7.70
N VAL A 45 -3.96 -0.75 -8.43
CA VAL A 45 -3.19 0.37 -7.88
C VAL A 45 -3.74 1.65 -8.50
N LEU A 46 -4.25 2.52 -7.65
CA LEU A 46 -4.76 3.84 -8.01
C LEU A 46 -3.82 4.90 -7.42
N GLU A 47 -3.52 5.92 -8.22
CA GLU A 47 -3.04 7.21 -7.73
C GLU A 47 -4.26 8.00 -7.27
N MET A 48 -4.19 8.59 -6.08
CA MET A 48 -5.17 9.52 -5.55
C MET A 48 -4.52 10.90 -5.62
N ALA A 49 -5.01 11.75 -6.52
CA ALA A 49 -4.47 13.09 -6.74
C ALA A 49 -5.42 14.17 -6.20
N SER A 50 -4.87 15.14 -5.46
CA SER A 50 -5.62 16.30 -4.98
C SER A 50 -4.79 17.55 -5.25
N PRO A 51 -5.37 18.64 -5.80
CA PRO A 51 -4.67 19.92 -5.90
C PRO A 51 -4.12 20.36 -4.54
N GLY A 52 -2.85 20.75 -4.48
CA GLY A 52 -2.21 21.25 -3.26
C GLY A 52 -1.89 20.21 -2.18
N GLN A 53 -2.16 18.92 -2.43
CA GLN A 53 -1.79 17.83 -1.51
C GLN A 53 -0.85 16.85 -2.21
N PRO A 54 0.05 16.18 -1.47
CA PRO A 54 0.88 15.14 -2.06
C PRO A 54 0.00 14.00 -2.61
N PRO A 55 0.35 13.43 -3.77
CA PRO A 55 -0.37 12.29 -4.32
C PRO A 55 -0.22 11.08 -3.40
N LEU A 56 -1.29 10.30 -3.27
CA LEU A 56 -1.30 9.07 -2.48
C LEU A 56 -1.49 7.86 -3.39
N VAL A 57 -1.03 6.69 -2.94
CA VAL A 57 -1.22 5.44 -3.68
C VAL A 57 -2.19 4.55 -2.91
N LEU A 58 -3.34 4.28 -3.52
CA LEU A 58 -4.31 3.32 -3.03
C LEU A 58 -4.11 1.98 -3.71
N LYS A 59 -3.59 1.01 -2.96
CA LYS A 59 -3.35 -0.36 -3.43
C LYS A 59 -4.32 -1.32 -2.79
N LEU A 60 -5.10 -2.00 -3.60
CA LEU A 60 -5.93 -3.13 -3.17
C LEU A 60 -5.37 -4.42 -3.78
N ALA A 61 -5.02 -5.37 -2.93
CA ALA A 61 -4.60 -6.72 -3.30
C ALA A 61 -5.39 -7.70 -2.43
N PRO A 62 -6.54 -8.22 -2.92
CA PRO A 62 -7.31 -9.20 -2.17
C PRO A 62 -6.47 -10.44 -1.87
N LEU A 63 -6.66 -11.00 -0.68
CA LEU A 63 -6.04 -12.27 -0.35
C LEU A 63 -6.61 -13.38 -1.25
N PRO A 64 -5.79 -14.37 -1.66
CA PRO A 64 -6.29 -15.54 -2.36
C PRO A 64 -7.36 -16.23 -1.50
N SER A 65 -8.48 -16.61 -2.11
CA SER A 65 -9.53 -17.38 -1.44
C SER A 65 -9.16 -18.85 -1.25
N ASP A 66 -8.21 -19.35 -2.05
CA ASP A 66 -7.65 -20.69 -1.91
C ASP A 66 -6.70 -20.74 -0.70
N PRO A 67 -6.96 -21.61 0.31
CA PRO A 67 -6.13 -21.75 1.50
C PRO A 67 -4.66 -22.05 1.20
N ALA A 68 -4.36 -22.83 0.15
CA ALA A 68 -2.99 -23.19 -0.20
C ALA A 68 -2.22 -21.98 -0.75
N LEU A 69 -2.86 -21.18 -1.61
CA LEU A 69 -2.30 -19.94 -2.14
C LEU A 69 -2.16 -18.86 -1.04
N PHE A 70 -3.12 -18.79 -0.12
CA PHE A 70 -3.05 -17.89 1.02
C PHE A 70 -1.83 -18.21 1.91
N ALA A 71 -1.66 -19.47 2.32
CA ALA A 71 -0.53 -19.90 3.14
C ALA A 71 0.82 -19.57 2.48
N GLY A 72 0.95 -19.81 1.17
CA GLY A 72 2.13 -19.45 0.40
C GLY A 72 2.39 -17.93 0.38
N SER A 73 1.35 -17.11 0.19
CA SER A 73 1.46 -15.65 0.21
C SER A 73 1.87 -15.10 1.57
N LEU A 74 1.35 -15.68 2.65
CA LEU A 74 1.68 -15.31 4.03
C LEU A 74 3.12 -15.68 4.37
N ALA A 75 3.57 -16.89 4.00
CA ALA A 75 4.95 -17.32 4.20
C ALA A 75 5.94 -16.40 3.45
N ALA A 76 5.63 -16.01 2.21
CA ALA A 76 6.44 -15.08 1.44
C ALA A 76 6.50 -13.69 2.08
N GLN A 77 5.38 -13.16 2.58
CA GLN A 77 5.36 -11.88 3.30
C GLN A 77 6.19 -11.94 4.59
N GLN A 78 6.05 -13.01 5.38
CA GLN A 78 6.84 -13.20 6.59
C GLN A 78 8.34 -13.31 6.27
N ALA A 79 8.71 -14.04 5.21
CA ALA A 79 10.10 -14.12 4.75
C ALA A 79 10.64 -12.75 4.34
N ALA A 80 9.87 -11.97 3.57
CA ALA A 80 10.25 -10.60 3.19
C ALA A 80 10.41 -9.68 4.41
N LEU A 81 9.50 -9.76 5.38
CA LEU A 81 9.58 -8.98 6.63
C LEU A 81 10.80 -9.39 7.47
N ARG A 82 11.15 -10.68 7.53
CA ARG A 82 12.38 -11.14 8.21
C ARG A 82 13.63 -10.63 7.49
N ALA A 83 13.64 -10.66 6.16
CA ALA A 83 14.76 -10.14 5.35
C ALA A 83 14.93 -8.62 5.54
N MET A 84 13.84 -7.85 5.59
CA MET A 84 13.87 -6.41 5.84
C MET A 84 14.16 -6.07 7.31
N GLY A 85 13.66 -6.88 8.25
CA GLY A 85 13.85 -6.72 9.70
C GLY A 85 15.26 -7.02 10.22
N ALA A 86 16.11 -7.66 9.40
CA ALA A 86 17.52 -7.84 9.72
C ALA A 86 18.38 -6.57 9.50
N GLY A 87 17.83 -5.52 8.85
CA GLY A 87 18.56 -4.31 8.49
C GLY A 87 18.49 -3.12 9.47
N CYS A 88 17.70 -3.18 10.54
CA CYS A 88 17.51 -2.04 11.47
C CYS A 88 17.77 -2.37 12.94
N ARG A 89 18.90 -3.01 13.26
CA ARG A 89 19.47 -2.99 14.62
C ARG A 89 20.75 -2.13 14.66
N GLY A 90 20.65 -0.83 14.34
CA GLY A 90 21.84 0.03 14.44
C GLY A 90 21.73 1.52 14.12
N CYS A 91 20.69 2.02 13.46
CA CYS A 91 20.72 3.38 12.89
C CYS A 91 20.29 4.51 13.85
N TRP A 92 19.97 4.23 15.12
CA TRP A 92 19.56 5.27 16.09
C TRP A 92 20.66 5.68 17.09
N ARG A 93 21.94 5.51 16.76
CA ARG A 93 23.04 6.01 17.62
C ARG A 93 23.81 7.18 16.99
N ARG A 94 23.53 8.36 17.56
CA ARG A 94 24.33 9.60 17.63
C ARG A 94 24.54 10.36 16.32
N SER A 95 23.79 11.45 16.15
CA SER A 95 24.35 12.68 15.60
C SER A 95 25.16 13.38 16.71
N PRO A 96 26.50 13.43 16.65
CA PRO A 96 27.23 14.42 17.42
C PRO A 96 27.13 15.76 16.68
N LYS A 97 26.52 16.71 17.37
CA LYS A 97 26.59 18.14 17.13
C LYS A 97 28.06 18.60 17.12
N ALA A 98 28.53 19.21 16.05
CA ALA A 98 29.66 20.16 16.01
C ALA A 98 29.76 20.76 14.60
N MET A 99 30.13 22.01 14.33
CA MET A 99 30.11 23.32 15.01
C MET A 99 30.62 24.28 13.93
N SER A 100 30.13 25.52 13.88
CA SER A 100 30.64 26.59 13.00
C SER A 100 32.17 26.77 13.07
N CYS A 101 32.80 27.09 11.94
CA CYS A 101 33.31 28.41 11.55
C CYS A 101 33.89 28.33 10.13
#